data_AF-A0ABD3PNJ3-F1
#
_entry.id   AF-A0ABD3PNJ3-F1
#
_cell.length_a   1.000
_cell.length_b   1.000
_cell.length_c   1.000
_cell.angle_alpha   90.00
_cell.angle_beta   90.00
_cell.angle_gamma   90.00
#
_symmetry.space_group_name_H-M   'P 1'
#
loop_
_entity.id
_entity.type
_entity.pdbx_description
1 polymer ?
#
loop_
_entity_poly.entity_id
_entity_poly.type
_entity_poly.pdbx_seq_one_letter_code
_entity_poly.pdbx_strand_id
1 'polypeptide(L)'
;MKSTTTCTADTSHGGMTIAAFIIAIFGLCVGIAALVMSIINTVRIRRIRRRLDDCKDTPEAIHDRTTHIKSNSNAVSAIFHPSIKPPYYACIFTSRLNLSEPKAIDGYSILADEMEQLAKRQEGYLGIDSSTRNTDGMGITISYWRTEDDIKRWKLQVDHRAFYVRHG
;
A
#
# COMPACT_ATOMS: atom_id res chain seq x y z
N MET A 1 -24.62 3.94 84.91
CA MET A 1 -25.49 3.47 83.81
C MET A 1 -25.47 4.47 82.67
N LYS A 2 -24.72 4.18 81.60
CA LYS A 2 -24.84 4.85 80.30
C LYS A 2 -24.77 3.76 79.24
N SER A 3 -25.94 3.48 78.66
CA SER A 3 -26.14 2.54 77.57
C SER A 3 -25.41 3.06 76.34
N THR A 4 -24.58 2.24 75.70
CA THR A 4 -24.03 2.56 74.37
C THR A 4 -24.24 1.38 73.45
N THR A 5 -25.04 1.65 72.43
CA THR A 5 -25.59 0.77 71.41
C THR A 5 -24.50 0.18 70.51
N THR A 6 -24.50 -1.14 70.35
CA THR A 6 -23.71 -1.84 69.32
C THR A 6 -24.53 -1.87 68.04
N CYS A 7 -24.08 -1.17 67.00
CA CYS A 7 -24.67 -1.21 65.66
C CYS A 7 -24.03 -2.36 64.88
N THR A 8 -24.78 -3.42 64.59
CA THR A 8 -24.41 -4.43 63.59
C THR A 8 -24.58 -3.84 62.20
N ALA A 9 -23.50 -3.72 61.42
CA ALA A 9 -23.57 -3.35 60.01
C ALA A 9 -24.18 -4.49 59.20
N ASP A 10 -25.44 -4.30 58.82
CA ASP A 10 -26.20 -5.17 57.93
C ASP A 10 -25.59 -5.12 56.53
N THR A 11 -25.20 -6.28 55.98
CA THR A 11 -24.71 -6.39 54.59
C THR A 11 -25.86 -6.89 53.73
N SER A 12 -26.73 -5.96 53.33
CA SER A 12 -27.84 -6.27 52.43
C SER A 12 -27.31 -6.59 51.03
N HIS A 13 -27.74 -7.75 50.55
CA HIS A 13 -27.47 -8.28 49.22
C HIS A 13 -28.23 -7.48 48.15
N GLY A 14 -27.63 -7.35 46.96
CA GLY A 14 -28.40 -7.20 45.71
C GLY A 14 -28.25 -5.88 44.97
N GLY A 15 -27.07 -5.61 44.41
CA GLY A 15 -26.88 -4.52 43.46
C GLY A 15 -25.74 -4.83 42.50
N MET A 16 -26.02 -5.61 41.46
CA MET A 16 -25.11 -5.75 40.33
C MET A 16 -24.90 -4.34 39.74
N THR A 17 -23.72 -3.77 39.97
CA THR A 17 -23.47 -2.33 39.79
C THR A 17 -23.61 -1.94 38.31
N ILE A 18 -24.17 -0.75 38.04
CA ILE A 18 -24.32 -0.17 36.69
C ILE A 18 -23.01 -0.24 35.87
N ALA A 19 -21.86 -0.20 36.55
CA ALA A 19 -20.55 -0.38 35.96
C ALA A 19 -20.39 -1.73 35.23
N ALA A 20 -20.93 -2.83 35.78
CA ALA A 20 -20.87 -4.14 35.14
C ALA A 20 -21.67 -4.19 33.82
N PHE A 21 -22.83 -3.54 33.77
CA PHE A 21 -23.62 -3.42 32.54
C PHE A 21 -22.93 -2.57 31.48
N ILE A 22 -22.31 -1.45 31.87
CA ILE A 22 -21.56 -0.59 30.96
C ILE A 22 -20.37 -1.38 30.35
N ILE A 23 -19.59 -2.08 31.19
CA ILE A 23 -18.46 -2.89 30.72
C ILE A 23 -18.93 -3.99 29.76
N ALA A 24 -20.05 -4.65 30.05
CA ALA A 24 -20.62 -5.67 29.18
C ALA A 24 -21.07 -5.09 27.82
N ILE A 25 -21.71 -3.93 27.81
CA ILE A 25 -22.13 -3.23 26.57
C ILE A 25 -20.91 -2.80 25.75
N PHE A 26 -19.89 -2.21 26.39
CA PHE A 26 -18.65 -1.84 25.70
C PHE A 26 -17.94 -3.06 25.11
N GLY A 27 -17.85 -4.17 25.85
CA GLY A 27 -17.29 -5.42 25.35
C GLY A 27 -18.06 -5.97 24.14
N LEU A 28 -19.39 -5.92 24.20
CA LEU A 28 -20.24 -6.32 23.08
C LEU A 28 -20.05 -5.40 21.86
N CYS A 29 -20.00 -4.08 22.06
CA CYS A 29 -19.76 -3.12 20.98
C CYS A 29 -18.40 -3.31 20.30
N VAL A 30 -17.33 -3.54 21.07
CA VAL A 30 -16.00 -3.82 20.53
C VAL A 30 -15.99 -5.14 19.76
N GLY A 31 -16.66 -6.18 20.28
CA GLY A 31 -16.80 -7.46 19.61
C GLY A 31 -17.55 -7.36 18.27
N ILE A 32 -18.66 -6.62 18.25
CA ILE A 32 -19.43 -6.37 17.02
C ILE A 32 -18.61 -5.58 16.01
N ALA A 33 -17.90 -4.52 16.43
CA ALA A 33 -17.05 -3.73 15.54
C ALA A 33 -15.92 -4.57 14.92
N ALA A 34 -15.27 -5.43 15.71
CA ALA A 34 -14.25 -6.35 15.21
C ALA A 34 -14.81 -7.36 14.21
N LEU A 35 -16.01 -7.90 14.47
CA LEU A 35 -16.70 -8.80 13.56
C LEU A 35 -17.05 -8.10 12.23
N VAL A 36 -17.59 -6.88 12.29
CA VAL A 36 -17.94 -6.08 11.10
C VAL A 36 -16.69 -5.78 10.27
N MET A 37 -15.58 -5.35 10.90
CA MET A 37 -14.32 -5.10 10.21
C MET A 37 -13.75 -6.37 9.57
N SER A 38 -13.84 -7.52 10.25
CA SER A 38 -13.43 -8.82 9.72
C SER A 38 -14.27 -9.23 8.50
N ILE A 39 -15.59 -9.03 8.56
CA ILE A 39 -16.50 -9.30 7.44
C ILE A 39 -16.18 -8.39 6.24
N ILE A 40 -16.03 -7.09 6.47
CA ILE A 40 -15.70 -6.11 5.41
C ILE A 40 -14.37 -6.49 4.74
N ASN A 41 -13.33 -6.80 5.54
CA ASN A 41 -12.03 -7.21 5.01
C ASN A 41 -12.14 -8.52 4.21
N THR A 42 -12.89 -9.50 4.71
CA THR A 42 -13.14 -10.78 4.03
C THR A 42 -13.85 -10.58 2.70
N VAL A 43 -14.87 -9.73 2.64
CA VAL A 43 -15.58 -9.40 1.39
C VAL A 43 -14.66 -8.68 0.40
N ARG A 44 -13.83 -7.75 0.88
CA ARG A 44 -12.86 -7.02 0.04
C ARG A 44 -11.82 -7.97 -0.57
N ILE A 45 -11.24 -8.87 0.23
CA ILE A 45 -10.28 -9.88 -0.23
C ILE A 45 -10.94 -10.85 -1.22
N ARG A 46 -12.16 -11.31 -0.92
CA ARG A 46 -12.91 -12.20 -1.83
C ARG A 46 -13.22 -11.53 -3.15
N ARG A 47 -13.56 -10.23 -3.17
CA ARG A 47 -13.82 -9.47 -4.40
C ARG A 47 -12.56 -9.31 -5.25
N ILE A 48 -11.40 -9.08 -4.64
CA ILE A 48 -10.11 -9.03 -5.33
C ILE A 48 -9.77 -10.41 -5.92
N ARG A 49 -9.91 -11.49 -5.14
CA ARG A 49 -9.61 -12.85 -5.59
C ARG A 49 -10.45 -13.28 -6.79
N ARG A 50 -11.76 -12.95 -6.83
CA ARG A 50 -12.60 -13.25 -8.01
C ARG A 50 -12.06 -12.62 -9.29
N ARG A 51 -11.59 -11.37 -9.22
CA ARG A 51 -11.00 -10.68 -10.39
C ARG A 51 -9.67 -11.31 -10.84
N LEU A 52 -8.94 -11.93 -9.92
CA LEU A 52 -7.72 -12.67 -10.25
C LEU A 52 -8.03 -14.04 -10.86
N ASP A 53 -9.09 -14.70 -10.43
CA ASP A 53 -9.53 -15.96 -11.04
C ASP A 53 -10.06 -15.73 -12.46
N ASP A 54 -10.71 -14.59 -12.74
CA ASP A 54 -11.07 -14.16 -14.11
C ASP A 54 -9.84 -13.86 -14.99
N CYS A 55 -8.68 -13.59 -14.39
CA CYS A 55 -7.44 -13.28 -15.10
C CYS A 55 -6.56 -14.52 -15.36
N LYS A 56 -7.01 -15.71 -14.97
CA LYS A 56 -6.36 -16.97 -15.37
C LYS A 56 -6.72 -17.25 -16.82
N ASP A 57 -6.03 -16.59 -17.74
CA ASP A 57 -6.07 -16.93 -19.16
C ASP A 57 -5.76 -18.43 -19.32
N THR A 58 -6.58 -19.15 -20.08
CA THR A 58 -6.30 -20.54 -20.45
C THR A 58 -5.03 -20.57 -21.32
N PRO A 59 -4.24 -21.66 -21.31
CA PRO A 59 -3.04 -21.77 -22.14
C PRO A 59 -3.27 -21.47 -23.63
N GLU A 60 -4.47 -21.77 -24.13
CA GLU A 60 -4.92 -21.46 -25.50
C GLU A 60 -5.14 -19.96 -25.73
N ALA A 61 -5.76 -19.24 -24.78
CA ALA A 61 -5.96 -17.80 -24.87
C ALA A 61 -4.64 -17.00 -24.84
N ILE A 62 -3.61 -17.54 -24.16
CA ILE A 62 -2.27 -16.96 -24.17
C ILE A 62 -1.59 -17.16 -25.53
N HIS A 63 -1.73 -18.34 -26.15
CA HIS A 63 -1.11 -18.65 -27.45
C HIS A 63 -1.68 -17.77 -28.57
N ASP A 64 -2.99 -17.58 -28.61
CA ASP A 64 -3.66 -16.77 -29.64
C ASP A 64 -3.36 -15.26 -29.49
N ARG A 65 -3.19 -14.78 -28.26
CA ARG A 65 -2.78 -13.38 -28.03
C ARG A 65 -1.30 -13.15 -28.37
N THR A 66 -0.44 -14.15 -28.20
CA THR A 66 1.00 -14.03 -28.50
C THR A 66 1.31 -14.12 -29.99
N THR A 67 0.49 -14.76 -30.82
CA THR A 67 0.67 -14.77 -32.28
C THR A 67 0.49 -13.38 -32.88
N HIS A 68 -0.46 -12.57 -32.37
CA HIS A 68 -0.65 -11.18 -32.79
C HIS A 68 0.42 -10.20 -32.26
N ILE A 69 1.05 -10.51 -31.12
CA ILE A 69 2.13 -9.67 -30.53
C ILE A 69 3.47 -9.86 -31.26
N LYS A 70 3.71 -11.00 -31.93
CA LYS A 70 4.97 -11.23 -32.67
C LYS A 70 5.26 -10.19 -33.75
N SER A 71 4.25 -9.49 -34.28
CA SER A 71 4.45 -8.41 -35.26
C SER A 71 4.98 -7.10 -34.63
N ASN A 72 4.88 -6.96 -33.30
CA ASN A 72 5.30 -5.77 -32.57
C ASN A 72 6.45 -6.05 -31.58
N SER A 73 7.25 -7.09 -31.86
CA SER A 73 8.41 -7.46 -31.03
C SER A 73 9.37 -6.28 -30.79
N ASN A 74 9.46 -5.37 -31.78
CA ASN A 74 10.31 -4.19 -31.70
C ASN A 74 9.82 -3.14 -30.68
N ALA A 75 8.50 -3.01 -30.46
CA ALA A 75 7.98 -2.06 -29.48
C ALA A 75 8.05 -2.58 -28.04
N VAL A 76 7.88 -3.89 -27.83
CA VAL A 76 8.08 -4.49 -26.49
C VAL A 76 9.57 -4.51 -26.12
N SER A 77 10.48 -4.78 -27.07
CA SER A 77 11.91 -4.64 -26.83
C SER A 77 12.37 -3.19 -26.59
N ALA A 78 11.56 -2.20 -26.97
CA ALA A 78 11.82 -0.79 -26.70
C ALA A 78 11.39 -0.34 -25.29
N ILE A 79 10.63 -1.17 -24.55
CA ILE A 79 10.25 -0.92 -23.14
C ILE A 79 11.31 -1.49 -22.18
N PHE A 80 12.21 -2.34 -22.65
CA PHE A 80 13.29 -2.90 -21.84
C PHE A 80 14.58 -2.21 -22.23
N HIS A 81 15.23 -1.52 -21.30
CA HIS A 81 16.56 -0.94 -21.50
C HIS A 81 17.51 -1.99 -22.11
N PRO A 82 17.80 -1.92 -23.44
CA PRO A 82 18.29 -3.06 -24.21
C PRO A 82 19.73 -3.47 -23.85
N SER A 83 20.41 -2.67 -23.03
CA SER A 83 21.76 -2.95 -22.53
C SER A 83 21.80 -3.66 -21.18
N ILE A 84 20.66 -3.82 -20.48
CA ILE A 84 20.65 -4.50 -19.18
C ILE A 84 20.48 -6.00 -19.39
N LYS A 85 21.54 -6.76 -19.10
CA LYS A 85 21.51 -8.23 -19.17
C LYS A 85 21.02 -8.80 -17.84
N PRO A 86 20.07 -9.76 -17.84
CA PRO A 86 19.69 -10.51 -16.65
C PRO A 86 20.88 -11.23 -16.00
N PRO A 87 20.86 -11.48 -14.68
CA PRO A 87 19.76 -11.17 -13.75
C PRO A 87 19.79 -9.71 -13.25
N TYR A 88 18.61 -9.09 -13.16
CA TYR A 88 18.41 -7.77 -12.56
C TYR A 88 17.05 -7.73 -11.85
N TYR A 89 16.86 -6.73 -10.99
CA TYR A 89 15.63 -6.44 -10.30
C TYR A 89 14.99 -5.19 -10.88
N ALA A 90 13.66 -5.19 -11.02
CA ALA A 90 12.88 -4.03 -11.42
C ALA A 90 12.05 -3.53 -10.23
N CYS A 91 12.23 -2.27 -9.85
CA CYS A 91 11.41 -1.59 -8.86
C CYS A 91 10.39 -0.71 -9.59
N ILE A 92 9.11 -1.04 -9.44
CA ILE A 92 7.99 -0.35 -10.09
C ILE A 92 7.30 0.54 -9.06
N PHE A 93 7.27 1.84 -9.32
CA PHE A 93 6.57 2.83 -8.52
C PHE A 93 5.32 3.30 -9.27
N THR A 94 4.19 3.34 -8.57
CA THR A 94 2.95 3.91 -9.11
C THR A 94 2.52 5.09 -8.26
N SER A 95 2.23 6.21 -8.93
CA SER A 95 1.72 7.43 -8.30
C SER A 95 0.37 7.81 -8.88
N ARG A 96 -0.45 8.47 -8.08
CA ARG A 96 -1.68 9.12 -8.53
C ARG A 96 -1.61 10.58 -8.11
N LEU A 97 -1.74 11.47 -9.09
CA LEU A 97 -1.81 12.91 -8.87
C LEU A 97 -3.22 13.40 -9.11
N ASN A 98 -3.64 14.41 -8.34
CA ASN A 98 -4.84 15.16 -8.62
C ASN A 98 -4.53 16.17 -9.73
N LEU A 99 -5.06 15.94 -10.93
CA LEU A 99 -4.80 16.80 -12.10
C LEU A 99 -5.50 18.17 -12.00
N SER A 100 -6.46 18.33 -11.09
CA SER A 100 -7.13 19.60 -10.84
C SER A 100 -6.27 20.61 -10.08
N GLU A 101 -5.11 20.20 -9.56
CA GLU A 101 -4.20 21.03 -8.78
C GLU A 101 -2.84 21.15 -9.49
N PRO A 102 -2.56 22.24 -10.22
CA PRO A 102 -1.30 22.42 -10.95
C PRO A 102 -0.06 22.30 -10.06
N LYS A 103 -0.12 22.81 -8.83
CA LYS A 103 0.97 22.71 -7.85
C LYS A 103 1.32 21.27 -7.48
N ALA A 104 0.36 20.35 -7.52
CA ALA A 104 0.59 18.93 -7.24
C ALA A 104 1.38 18.26 -8.38
N ILE A 105 1.22 18.75 -9.61
CA ILE A 105 1.97 18.29 -10.79
C ILE A 105 3.42 18.77 -10.71
N ASP A 106 3.62 20.07 -10.49
CA ASP A 106 4.96 20.67 -10.40
C ASP A 106 5.78 20.08 -9.24
N GLY A 107 5.17 20.01 -8.05
CA GLY A 107 5.83 19.45 -6.87
C GLY A 107 6.21 17.98 -7.03
N TYR A 108 5.37 17.20 -7.71
CA TYR A 108 5.71 15.80 -7.99
C TYR A 108 6.80 15.68 -9.05
N SER A 109 6.81 16.52 -10.09
CA SER A 109 7.86 16.50 -11.11
C SER A 109 9.23 16.76 -10.48
N ILE A 110 9.32 17.80 -9.65
CA ILE A 110 10.55 18.14 -8.92
C ILE A 110 10.98 16.98 -8.01
N LEU A 111 10.03 16.40 -7.27
CA LEU A 111 10.31 15.25 -6.41
C LEU A 111 10.77 14.02 -7.21
N ALA A 112 10.17 13.77 -8.38
CA ALA A 112 10.54 12.65 -9.24
C ALA A 112 11.96 12.80 -9.79
N ASP A 113 12.31 14.00 -10.27
CA ASP A 113 13.67 14.31 -10.75
C ASP A 113 14.70 14.13 -9.63
N GLU A 114 14.36 14.58 -8.43
CA GLU A 114 15.18 14.40 -7.25
C GLU A 114 15.37 12.94 -6.84
N MET A 115 14.30 12.14 -6.90
CA MET A 115 14.34 10.69 -6.63
C MET A 115 15.18 9.94 -7.68
N GLU A 116 15.10 10.37 -8.94
CA GLU A 116 15.92 9.83 -10.03
C GLU A 116 17.41 10.16 -9.80
N GLN A 117 17.73 11.42 -9.47
CA GLN A 117 19.11 11.80 -9.16
C GLN A 117 19.67 11.04 -7.95
N LEU A 118 18.84 10.76 -6.94
CA LEU A 118 19.23 9.90 -5.83
C LEU A 118 19.51 8.46 -6.27
N ALA A 119 18.68 7.91 -7.15
CA ALA A 119 18.85 6.57 -7.69
C ALA A 119 20.17 6.44 -8.46
N LYS A 120 20.49 7.41 -9.33
CA LYS A 120 21.74 7.47 -10.11
C LYS A 120 23.01 7.45 -9.25
N ARG A 121 22.92 7.88 -7.99
CA ARG A 121 24.06 7.87 -7.05
C ARG A 121 24.20 6.56 -6.28
N GLN A 122 23.21 5.69 -6.31
CA GLN A 122 23.28 4.42 -5.60
C GLN A 122 24.12 3.41 -6.36
N GLU A 123 24.84 2.60 -5.59
CA GLU A 123 25.50 1.44 -6.16
C GLU A 123 24.46 0.45 -6.71
N GLY A 124 24.74 -0.14 -7.87
CA GLY A 124 23.85 -1.13 -8.47
C GLY A 124 22.64 -0.56 -9.22
N TYR A 125 22.51 0.76 -9.37
CA TYR A 125 21.54 1.36 -10.30
C TYR A 125 21.93 1.06 -11.76
N LEU A 126 20.98 0.55 -12.54
CA LEU A 126 21.19 0.13 -13.93
C LEU A 126 20.47 1.02 -14.95
N GLY A 127 19.44 1.76 -14.51
CA GLY A 127 18.66 2.65 -15.36
C GLY A 127 17.27 2.91 -14.81
N ILE A 128 16.55 3.83 -15.45
CA ILE A 128 15.14 4.13 -15.19
C ILE A 128 14.46 4.35 -16.54
N ASP A 129 13.30 3.75 -16.75
CA ASP A 129 12.48 4.04 -17.93
C ASP A 129 11.38 5.03 -17.54
N SER A 130 11.24 6.04 -18.41
CA SER A 130 10.52 7.29 -18.14
C SER A 130 9.08 7.07 -17.69
N SER A 131 8.66 7.89 -16.72
CA SER A 131 7.36 7.78 -16.09
C SER A 131 6.24 8.03 -17.11
N THR A 132 5.55 6.99 -17.54
CA THR A 132 4.37 7.17 -18.40
C THR A 132 3.22 7.60 -17.49
N ARG A 133 2.62 8.76 -17.78
CA ARG A 133 1.44 9.28 -17.06
C ARG A 133 0.23 9.25 -17.98
N ASN A 134 -0.88 8.71 -17.49
CA ASN A 134 -2.14 8.70 -18.21
C ASN A 134 -2.96 9.97 -17.95
N THR A 135 -4.05 10.14 -18.71
CA THR A 135 -5.01 11.25 -18.59
C THR A 135 -5.75 11.28 -17.25
N ASP A 136 -5.71 10.20 -16.48
CA ASP A 136 -6.34 10.08 -15.16
C ASP A 136 -5.38 10.44 -14.01
N GLY A 137 -4.17 10.89 -14.33
CA GLY A 137 -3.15 11.30 -13.36
C GLY A 137 -2.37 10.14 -12.74
N MET A 138 -2.57 8.91 -13.22
CA MET A 138 -1.78 7.74 -12.82
C MET A 138 -0.45 7.73 -13.57
N GLY A 139 0.65 7.73 -12.82
CA GLY A 139 2.01 7.60 -13.34
C GLY A 139 2.64 6.26 -12.94
N ILE A 140 3.39 5.65 -13.85
CA ILE A 140 4.20 4.45 -13.59
C ILE A 140 5.65 4.78 -13.88
N THR A 141 6.54 4.55 -12.92
CA THR A 141 8.00 4.68 -13.08
C THR A 141 8.66 3.33 -12.82
N ILE A 142 9.58 2.92 -13.68
CA ILE A 142 10.29 1.63 -13.56
C ILE A 142 11.78 1.91 -13.44
N SER A 143 12.41 1.43 -12.37
CA SER A 143 13.86 1.53 -12.15
C SER A 143 14.50 0.14 -12.09
N TYR A 144 15.71 0.01 -12.61
CA TYR A 144 16.43 -1.26 -12.73
C TYR A 144 17.64 -1.29 -11.82
N TRP A 145 17.86 -2.44 -11.18
CA TRP A 145 18.83 -2.61 -10.10
C TRP A 145 19.54 -3.95 -10.16
N ARG A 146 20.79 -3.98 -9.70
CA ARG A 146 21.62 -5.19 -9.65
C ARG A 146 21.17 -6.15 -8.54
N THR A 147 20.82 -5.62 -7.36
CA THR A 147 20.38 -6.43 -6.21
C THR A 147 19.17 -5.83 -5.51
N GLU A 148 18.45 -6.65 -4.74
CA GLU A 148 17.35 -6.19 -3.89
C GLU A 148 17.82 -5.24 -2.77
N ASP A 149 19.04 -5.43 -2.26
CA ASP A 149 19.59 -4.59 -1.19
C ASP A 149 19.90 -3.16 -1.69
N ASP A 150 20.31 -3.02 -2.96
CA ASP A 150 20.46 -1.72 -3.62
C ASP A 150 19.12 -0.96 -3.65
N ILE A 151 18.01 -1.66 -3.96
CA ILE A 151 16.66 -1.11 -3.94
C ILE A 151 16.26 -0.66 -2.52
N LYS A 152 16.54 -1.48 -1.50
CA LYS A 152 16.20 -1.14 -0.10
C LYS A 152 16.92 0.11 0.37
N ARG A 153 18.22 0.22 0.07
CA ARG A 153 19.04 1.40 0.41
C ARG A 153 18.51 2.67 -0.25
N TRP A 154 18.17 2.58 -1.53
CA TRP A 154 17.53 3.68 -2.25
C TRP A 154 16.20 4.08 -1.63
N LYS A 155 15.31 3.10 -1.39
CA LYS A 155 13.96 3.35 -0.87
C LYS A 155 13.99 4.07 0.48
N LEU A 156 14.91 3.71 1.37
CA LEU A 156 15.09 4.40 2.66
C LEU A 156 15.42 5.89 2.49
N GLN A 157 16.27 6.25 1.52
CA GLN A 157 16.62 7.64 1.24
C GLN A 157 15.46 8.41 0.61
N VAL A 158 14.70 7.74 -0.26
CA VAL A 158 13.53 8.30 -0.92
C VAL A 158 12.40 8.55 0.06
N ASP A 159 12.08 7.60 0.93
CA ASP A 159 11.02 7.73 1.93
C ASP A 159 11.32 8.89 2.90
N HIS A 160 12.59 9.05 3.29
CA HIS A 160 13.03 10.19 4.08
C HIS A 160 12.76 11.51 3.33
N ARG A 161 13.17 11.62 2.06
CA ARG A 161 12.97 12.85 1.26
C ARG A 161 11.49 13.16 1.00
N ALA A 162 10.68 12.15 0.68
CA ALA A 162 9.25 12.31 0.44
C ALA A 162 8.49 12.77 1.70
N PHE A 163 8.94 12.33 2.89
CA PHE A 163 8.38 12.80 4.15
C PHE A 163 8.60 14.31 4.35
N TYR A 164 9.81 14.81 4.05
CA TYR A 164 10.12 16.24 4.19
C TYR A 164 9.27 17.13 3.27
N VAL A 165 9.07 16.75 2.01
CA VAL A 165 8.27 17.55 1.06
C VAL A 165 6.79 17.63 1.45
N ARG A 166 6.28 16.64 2.19
CA ARG A 166 4.87 16.62 2.63
C ARG A 166 4.60 17.48 3.87
N HIS A 167 5.63 17.79 4.66
CA HIS A 167 5.50 18.49 5.94
C HIS A 167 6.29 19.80 6.00
N GLY A 168 6.89 20.23 4.89
CA GLY A 168 7.57 21.51 4.72
C GLY A 168 6.70 22.55 4.04
#